data_AF-A0AAD9YXG0-F1
#
_entry.id   AF-A0AAD9YXG0-F1
#
_cell.length_a   1.000
_cell.length_b   1.000
_cell.length_c   1.000
_cell.angle_alpha   90.00
_cell.angle_beta   90.00
_cell.angle_gamma   90.00
#
_symmetry.space_group_name_H-M   'P 1'
#
loop_
_entity.id
_entity.type
_entity.pdbx_description
1 polymer ?
#
loop_
_entity_poly.entity_id
_entity_poly.type
_entity_poly.pdbx_seq_one_letter_code
_entity_poly.pdbx_strand_id
1 'polypeptide(L)'
;MSAPITVPVASPTDPTTLQNLSPTVLSYLETISSGKRTLSPSQLEELSKPPHDNKFLKYMSSPASNVSDPTAPIDLSYPLSSYFVNSSHNTYLTGNQLYSVSSTDAYKHVLLRGCRCIEIDVWDGESPRSTPDGADEDRKHRWRPHIRGKLSSHGPFKHLKKEEEAPVTSDKEEELSLPTPWTSASTERQVEPRVLHGYTLTKEVPFRDVCVAIRDAADLPVIVSLEVHAGASQQEIMVEIMKSVWKGLLVPIPNSECTTLPSPSSLRHKILVKVKHVDPKKAAAKAKAKDKDKSPRPSSSSASEDGATPEIKKKKKKSTIIPALSDLGIYTRAFHFSSLSSPDAELPTHVFSLSEKKLMEVHSSSGPTLFSHNRNFLMRAFPSGMRVRSDNLDPAVFWRKGVQFVALNWQRWDEGMMLNEGMFAGSAGYVLKPNGYRGVDNPSPRESQADAIAHKTLNLTIEILAAQDVPLPLGDTRPDGFHPYVKVELHVEKPAERTGAPIEGGGRSKEGEYKWKSRTMKGTEVDFGGEKVEFKEIPGVVEELSFIRFKIQDDEIGKDDLAAWACIRLDRLRAGYRFVHLLDAAGAESRGALLVGIEKSVV
;
A
#
# COMPACT_ATOMS: atom_id res chain seq x y z
N MET A 1 0.40 -6.61 -25.53
CA MET A 1 0.43 -5.14 -25.65
C MET A 1 -0.47 -4.62 -24.55
N SER A 2 0.10 -4.13 -23.45
CA SER A 2 -0.66 -3.68 -22.29
C SER A 2 -1.16 -2.26 -22.53
N ALA A 3 -2.46 -2.02 -22.34
CA ALA A 3 -3.03 -0.69 -22.44
C ALA A 3 -2.42 0.22 -21.35
N PRO A 4 -2.08 1.48 -21.67
CA PRO A 4 -1.63 2.44 -20.67
C PRO A 4 -2.78 2.73 -19.71
N ILE A 5 -2.52 2.53 -18.41
CA ILE A 5 -3.45 2.91 -17.34
C ILE A 5 -3.52 4.43 -17.35
N THR A 6 -4.66 4.98 -17.76
CA THR A 6 -4.93 6.41 -17.76
C THR A 6 -5.07 6.90 -16.33
N VAL A 7 -4.16 7.76 -15.89
CA VAL A 7 -4.29 8.52 -14.65
C VAL A 7 -5.35 9.60 -14.87
N PRO A 8 -6.40 9.71 -14.04
CA PRO A 8 -7.36 10.80 -14.16
C PRO A 8 -6.67 12.12 -13.88
N VAL A 9 -6.77 13.05 -14.82
CA VAL A 9 -6.46 14.46 -14.56
C VAL A 9 -7.57 15.00 -13.66
N ALA A 10 -7.19 15.57 -12.51
CA ALA A 10 -8.13 16.10 -11.53
C ALA A 10 -9.11 17.11 -12.19
N SER A 11 -10.40 16.79 -12.16
CA SER A 11 -11.46 17.76 -12.42
C SER A 11 -11.50 18.80 -11.28
N PRO A 12 -11.80 20.07 -11.56
CA PRO A 12 -11.83 21.15 -10.55
C PRO A 12 -12.97 21.04 -9.51
N THR A 13 -13.67 19.91 -9.45
CA THR A 13 -14.79 19.61 -8.55
C THR A 13 -14.43 18.40 -7.67
N ASP A 14 -14.71 18.47 -6.38
CA ASP A 14 -14.49 17.37 -5.43
C ASP A 14 -15.16 16.08 -5.97
N PRO A 15 -14.40 15.00 -6.20
CA PRO A 15 -14.91 13.76 -6.81
C PRO A 15 -16.02 13.09 -5.99
N THR A 16 -16.18 13.47 -4.72
CA THR A 16 -17.26 12.97 -3.85
C THR A 16 -18.57 13.78 -3.95
N THR A 17 -18.58 14.90 -4.68
CA THR A 17 -19.81 15.65 -4.94
C THR A 17 -20.59 14.99 -6.08
N LEU A 18 -21.81 14.53 -5.79
CA LEU A 18 -22.70 13.92 -6.79
C LEU A 18 -23.50 15.02 -7.50
N GLN A 19 -23.15 15.34 -8.74
CA GLN A 19 -23.77 16.46 -9.47
C GLN A 19 -25.04 16.09 -10.25
N ASN A 20 -25.28 14.80 -10.51
CA ASN A 20 -26.45 14.29 -11.23
C ASN A 20 -26.91 12.97 -10.57
N LEU A 21 -27.88 13.05 -9.68
CA LEU A 21 -28.45 11.86 -9.05
C LEU A 21 -29.39 11.15 -10.03
N SER A 22 -29.30 9.82 -10.12
CA SER A 22 -30.18 9.03 -10.99
C SER A 22 -31.66 9.13 -10.54
N PRO A 23 -32.63 8.95 -11.46
CA PRO A 23 -34.04 8.94 -11.10
C PRO A 23 -34.38 7.94 -9.98
N THR A 24 -33.75 6.76 -9.99
CA THR A 24 -33.92 5.73 -8.95
C THR A 24 -33.47 6.23 -7.58
N VAL A 25 -32.27 6.82 -7.52
CA VAL A 25 -31.72 7.39 -6.27
C VAL A 25 -32.60 8.55 -5.77
N LEU A 26 -33.01 9.45 -6.66
CA LEU A 26 -33.88 10.57 -6.32
C LEU A 26 -35.23 10.11 -5.76
N SER A 27 -35.82 9.06 -6.33
CA SER A 27 -37.07 8.47 -5.83
C SER A 27 -36.96 8.01 -4.38
N TYR A 28 -35.85 7.33 -4.03
CA TYR A 28 -35.58 6.93 -2.65
C TYR A 28 -35.36 8.13 -1.73
N LEU A 29 -34.53 9.09 -2.12
CA LEU A 29 -34.25 10.26 -1.29
C LEU A 29 -35.50 11.10 -1.02
N GLU A 30 -36.37 11.26 -2.01
CA GLU A 30 -37.66 11.96 -1.84
C GLU A 30 -38.62 11.17 -0.96
N THR A 31 -38.67 9.85 -1.09
CA THR A 31 -39.45 8.98 -0.19
C THR A 31 -38.97 9.13 1.26
N ILE A 32 -37.65 9.18 1.46
CA ILE A 32 -37.03 9.38 2.77
C ILE A 32 -37.34 10.78 3.33
N SER A 33 -37.25 11.85 2.52
CA SER A 33 -37.49 13.21 3.00
C SER A 33 -38.95 13.56 3.19
N SER A 34 -39.84 13.05 2.35
CA SER A 34 -41.28 13.36 2.36
C SER A 34 -42.11 12.35 3.16
N GLY A 35 -41.54 11.20 3.48
CA GLY A 35 -42.17 10.14 4.25
C GLY A 35 -43.35 9.45 3.59
N LYS A 36 -43.67 9.69 2.29
CA LYS A 36 -44.73 8.99 1.51
C LYS A 36 -44.95 9.40 0.04
N ARG A 37 -44.22 10.36 -0.56
CA ARG A 37 -44.55 10.85 -1.91
C ARG A 37 -43.70 10.19 -3.00
N THR A 38 -44.32 9.36 -3.83
CA THR A 38 -43.72 8.87 -5.10
C THR A 38 -43.86 9.95 -6.19
N LEU A 39 -42.76 10.29 -6.86
CA LEU A 39 -42.75 11.25 -7.97
C LEU A 39 -42.94 10.52 -9.31
N SER A 40 -43.53 11.22 -10.29
CA SER A 40 -43.58 10.73 -11.67
C SER A 40 -42.21 10.80 -12.35
N PRO A 41 -41.94 10.00 -13.40
CA PRO A 41 -40.65 10.00 -14.11
C PRO A 41 -40.22 11.40 -14.60
N SER A 42 -41.15 12.20 -15.13
CA SER A 42 -40.87 13.57 -15.58
C SER A 42 -40.47 14.51 -14.44
N GLN A 43 -41.05 14.32 -13.25
CA GLN A 43 -40.68 15.09 -12.05
C GLN A 43 -39.30 14.70 -11.53
N LEU A 44 -38.94 13.42 -11.58
CA LEU A 44 -37.60 12.94 -11.24
C LEU A 44 -36.56 13.48 -12.23
N GLU A 45 -36.88 13.49 -13.52
CA GLU A 45 -36.00 14.05 -14.55
C GLU A 45 -35.75 15.56 -14.35
N GLU A 46 -36.78 16.33 -14.00
CA GLU A 46 -36.63 17.75 -13.67
C GLU A 46 -35.76 17.95 -12.41
N LEU A 47 -35.97 17.13 -11.38
CA LEU A 47 -35.25 17.20 -10.11
C LEU A 47 -33.78 16.76 -10.21
N SER A 48 -33.46 15.92 -11.20
CA SER A 48 -32.09 15.47 -11.49
C SER A 48 -31.18 16.58 -12.00
N LYS A 49 -31.75 17.68 -12.50
CA LYS A 49 -31.00 18.82 -13.02
C LYS A 49 -30.52 19.68 -11.85
N PRO A 50 -29.20 19.91 -11.70
CA PRO A 50 -28.70 20.82 -10.69
C PRO A 50 -29.10 22.28 -11.03
N PRO A 51 -29.24 23.17 -10.03
CA PRO A 51 -29.08 22.92 -8.58
C PRO A 51 -30.37 22.39 -7.92
N HIS A 52 -30.23 21.43 -6.99
CA HIS A 52 -31.38 20.93 -6.22
C HIS A 52 -31.84 21.99 -5.22
N ASP A 53 -33.07 22.50 -5.27
CA ASP A 53 -33.53 23.50 -4.27
C ASP A 53 -33.85 22.89 -2.89
N ASN A 54 -34.06 21.57 -2.82
CA ASN A 54 -34.31 20.83 -1.59
C ASN A 54 -33.04 20.73 -0.71
N LYS A 55 -33.08 21.27 0.52
CA LYS A 55 -31.95 21.24 1.47
C LYS A 55 -31.45 19.81 1.77
N PHE A 56 -32.35 18.83 1.83
CA PHE A 56 -31.96 17.43 2.06
C PHE A 56 -31.21 16.86 0.85
N LEU A 57 -31.68 17.10 -0.37
CA LEU A 57 -30.97 16.68 -1.58
C LEU A 57 -29.62 17.38 -1.73
N LYS A 58 -29.52 18.68 -1.39
CA LYS A 58 -28.22 19.39 -1.34
C LYS A 58 -27.25 18.71 -0.38
N TYR A 59 -27.72 18.30 0.80
CA TYR A 59 -26.91 17.56 1.76
C TYR A 59 -26.50 16.18 1.24
N MET A 60 -27.45 15.40 0.72
CA MET A 60 -27.19 14.04 0.22
C MET A 60 -26.25 14.03 -0.99
N SER A 61 -26.26 15.08 -1.80
CA SER A 61 -25.35 15.24 -2.95
C SER A 61 -23.96 15.76 -2.58
N SER A 62 -23.79 16.23 -1.33
CA SER A 62 -22.53 16.78 -0.84
C SER A 62 -21.62 15.70 -0.23
N PRO A 63 -20.31 15.96 -0.09
CA PRO A 63 -19.38 15.05 0.59
C PRO A 63 -19.81 14.65 2.02
N ALA A 64 -20.65 15.48 2.67
CA ALA A 64 -21.14 15.22 4.03
C ALA A 64 -22.07 14.00 4.13
N SER A 65 -22.59 13.48 3.02
CA SER A 65 -23.41 12.27 2.97
C SER A 65 -22.60 10.97 2.87
N ASN A 66 -21.28 11.06 2.68
CA ASN A 66 -20.41 9.90 2.58
C ASN A 66 -20.55 9.01 3.82
N VAL A 67 -20.63 7.70 3.57
CA VAL A 67 -20.72 6.63 4.56
C VAL A 67 -19.49 6.58 5.48
N SER A 68 -18.33 6.97 4.94
CA SER A 68 -17.07 6.99 5.67
C SER A 68 -16.87 8.38 6.28
N ASP A 69 -16.69 8.42 7.59
CA ASP A 69 -16.37 9.66 8.29
C ASP A 69 -14.97 10.16 7.88
N PRO A 70 -14.77 11.47 7.68
CA PRO A 70 -13.44 12.02 7.41
C PRO A 70 -12.46 11.65 8.52
N THR A 71 -11.20 11.40 8.14
CA THR A 71 -10.16 11.10 9.13
C THR A 71 -9.93 12.31 10.03
N ALA A 72 -10.05 12.14 11.34
CA ALA A 72 -9.65 13.16 12.30
C ALA A 72 -8.15 13.49 12.15
N PRO A 73 -7.69 14.69 12.55
CA PRO A 73 -6.27 15.02 12.56
C PRO A 73 -5.47 13.93 13.29
N ILE A 74 -4.52 13.33 12.57
CA ILE A 74 -3.72 12.23 13.09
C ILE A 74 -2.72 12.79 14.07
N ASP A 75 -2.72 12.31 15.30
CA ASP A 75 -1.65 12.61 16.24
C ASP A 75 -0.38 11.88 15.80
N LEU A 76 0.60 12.64 15.32
CA LEU A 76 1.90 12.17 14.82
C LEU A 76 3.02 12.33 15.86
N SER A 77 2.69 12.54 17.15
CA SER A 77 3.65 12.78 18.23
C SER A 77 4.16 11.52 18.93
N TYR A 78 3.49 10.37 18.76
CA TYR A 78 3.91 9.10 19.37
C TYR A 78 5.15 8.52 18.67
N PRO A 79 5.90 7.60 19.32
CA PRO A 79 6.99 6.87 18.67
C PRO A 79 6.53 6.10 17.43
N LEU A 80 7.39 5.96 16.43
CA LEU A 80 7.08 5.28 15.16
C LEU A 80 6.46 3.88 15.33
N SER A 81 6.85 3.13 16.38
CA SER A 81 6.29 1.81 16.68
C SER A 81 4.81 1.83 17.08
N SER A 82 4.25 2.99 17.42
CA SER A 82 2.83 3.17 17.78
C SER A 82 1.90 3.36 16.58
N TYR A 83 2.41 3.26 15.34
CA TYR A 83 1.62 3.42 14.12
C TYR A 83 1.60 2.14 13.31
N PHE A 84 0.45 1.86 12.68
CA PHE A 84 0.43 1.06 11.47
C PHE A 84 0.89 1.95 10.31
N VAL A 85 1.70 1.37 9.42
CA VAL A 85 2.35 2.11 8.33
C VAL A 85 2.05 1.42 7.01
N ASN A 86 1.53 2.17 6.06
CA ASN A 86 1.12 1.64 4.76
C ASN A 86 2.34 1.11 4.00
N SER A 87 2.34 -0.17 3.65
CA SER A 87 3.57 -0.89 3.29
C SER A 87 3.42 -1.70 2.00
N SER A 88 4.44 -1.64 1.16
CA SER A 88 4.53 -2.35 -0.12
C SER A 88 5.59 -3.45 -0.07
N HIS A 89 5.32 -4.55 -0.75
CA HIS A 89 6.23 -5.67 -0.97
C HIS A 89 6.62 -5.71 -2.45
N ASN A 90 7.92 -5.86 -2.72
CA ASN A 90 8.50 -5.85 -4.07
C ASN A 90 7.95 -4.71 -4.94
N THR A 91 8.02 -3.48 -4.42
CA THR A 91 7.37 -2.28 -4.97
C THR A 91 7.70 -2.00 -6.44
N TYR A 92 8.88 -2.43 -6.90
CA TYR A 92 9.32 -2.26 -8.27
C TYR A 92 8.47 -3.04 -9.29
N LEU A 93 7.76 -4.10 -8.89
CA LEU A 93 7.02 -4.97 -9.80
C LEU A 93 5.67 -4.36 -10.24
N THR A 94 5.39 -4.42 -11.54
CA THR A 94 4.09 -4.01 -12.09
C THR A 94 3.10 -5.16 -12.28
N GLY A 95 3.49 -6.40 -11.95
CA GLY A 95 2.65 -7.59 -12.13
C GLY A 95 3.08 -8.78 -11.27
N ASN A 96 3.01 -10.00 -11.81
CA ASN A 96 3.35 -11.21 -11.06
C ASN A 96 4.85 -11.28 -10.66
N GLN A 97 5.18 -12.17 -9.72
CA GLN A 97 6.55 -12.30 -9.19
C GLN A 97 7.54 -12.94 -10.18
N LEU A 98 7.13 -13.51 -11.31
CA LEU A 98 8.01 -14.35 -12.15
C LEU A 98 8.44 -13.71 -13.47
N TYR A 99 7.58 -12.88 -14.07
CA TYR A 99 7.74 -12.42 -15.46
C TYR A 99 7.34 -10.96 -15.67
N SER A 100 6.95 -10.23 -14.62
CA SER A 100 6.54 -8.83 -14.78
C SER A 100 7.72 -7.88 -14.97
N VAL A 101 7.45 -6.62 -15.29
CA VAL A 101 8.50 -5.62 -15.53
C VAL A 101 8.73 -4.83 -14.24
N SER A 102 9.99 -4.46 -13.98
CA SER A 102 10.28 -3.47 -12.93
C SER A 102 10.10 -2.06 -13.49
N SER A 103 9.50 -1.16 -12.73
CA SER A 103 9.28 0.23 -13.16
C SER A 103 9.44 1.23 -12.01
N THR A 104 10.02 2.40 -12.32
CA THR A 104 10.06 3.53 -11.40
C THR A 104 8.67 4.12 -11.14
N ASP A 105 7.74 3.99 -12.08
CA ASP A 105 6.37 4.47 -11.91
C ASP A 105 5.61 3.68 -10.84
N ALA A 106 5.98 2.41 -10.62
CA ALA A 106 5.40 1.62 -9.53
C ALA A 106 5.67 2.27 -8.16
N TYR A 107 6.88 2.81 -7.95
CA TYR A 107 7.20 3.58 -6.74
C TYR A 107 6.38 4.87 -6.63
N LYS A 108 6.29 5.65 -7.71
CA LYS A 108 5.51 6.89 -7.72
C LYS A 108 4.03 6.61 -7.38
N HIS A 109 3.45 5.59 -8.01
CA HIS A 109 2.05 5.23 -7.81
C HIS A 109 1.74 4.85 -6.36
N VAL A 110 2.55 3.98 -5.74
CA VAL A 110 2.29 3.61 -4.33
C VAL A 110 2.51 4.80 -3.39
N LEU A 111 3.51 5.66 -3.63
CA LEU A 111 3.81 6.81 -2.78
C LEU A 111 2.72 7.89 -2.85
N LEU A 112 2.20 8.17 -4.05
CA LEU A 112 1.07 9.09 -4.29
C LEU A 112 -0.20 8.59 -3.60
N ARG A 113 -0.37 7.26 -3.52
CA ARG A 113 -1.48 6.60 -2.82
C ARG A 113 -1.21 6.37 -1.33
N GLY A 114 -0.23 7.06 -0.76
CA GLY A 114 0.01 7.06 0.68
C GLY A 114 0.84 5.90 1.21
N CYS A 115 1.49 5.07 0.38
CA CYS A 115 2.47 4.10 0.87
C CYS A 115 3.67 4.80 1.52
N ARG A 116 4.15 4.30 2.65
CA ARG A 116 5.26 4.90 3.42
C ARG A 116 6.38 3.93 3.74
N CYS A 117 6.21 2.63 3.51
CA CYS A 117 7.30 1.66 3.55
C CYS A 117 7.38 0.92 2.21
N ILE A 118 8.46 1.14 1.47
CA ILE A 118 8.66 0.57 0.12
C ILE A 118 9.89 -0.34 0.09
N GLU A 119 9.93 -1.24 -0.88
CA GLU A 119 11.00 -2.24 -1.01
C GLU A 119 11.80 -2.04 -2.29
N ILE A 120 13.12 -2.18 -2.20
CA ILE A 120 14.05 -2.14 -3.34
C ILE A 120 14.95 -3.37 -3.26
N ASP A 121 14.88 -4.21 -4.30
CA ASP A 121 15.76 -5.38 -4.45
C ASP A 121 16.92 -5.05 -5.38
N VAL A 122 18.12 -4.86 -4.83
CA VAL A 122 19.27 -4.25 -5.52
C VAL A 122 20.34 -5.28 -5.84
N TRP A 123 20.77 -5.29 -7.10
CA TRP A 123 21.71 -6.22 -7.69
C TRP A 123 22.88 -5.48 -8.36
N ASP A 124 24.00 -6.17 -8.55
CA ASP A 124 25.13 -5.66 -9.33
C ASP A 124 24.68 -5.33 -10.76
N GLY A 125 25.11 -4.17 -11.26
CA GLY A 125 24.96 -3.81 -12.67
C GLY A 125 25.77 -4.72 -13.60
N GLU A 126 25.30 -4.89 -14.84
CA GLU A 126 26.04 -5.59 -15.89
C GLU A 126 26.71 -4.60 -16.85
N SER A 127 28.01 -4.77 -17.09
CA SER A 127 28.69 -4.07 -18.19
C SER A 127 28.02 -4.48 -19.51
N PRO A 128 27.80 -3.55 -20.46
CA PRO A 128 27.34 -3.94 -21.79
C PRO A 128 28.31 -4.98 -22.32
N ARG A 129 27.83 -6.21 -22.54
CA ARG A 129 28.66 -7.25 -23.16
C ARG A 129 29.19 -6.68 -24.46
N SER A 130 30.51 -6.76 -24.67
CA SER A 130 31.10 -6.60 -25.98
C SER A 130 30.39 -7.58 -26.92
N THR A 131 29.52 -7.05 -27.77
CA THR A 131 29.04 -7.75 -28.95
C THR A 131 30.27 -8.20 -29.73
N PRO A 132 30.36 -9.46 -30.20
CA PRO A 132 31.36 -9.83 -31.18
C PRO A 132 31.19 -8.88 -32.38
N ASP A 133 32.31 -8.36 -32.88
CA ASP A 133 32.39 -7.33 -33.91
C ASP A 133 31.35 -7.46 -35.03
N GLY A 134 30.61 -6.39 -35.28
CA GLY A 134 29.81 -6.23 -36.50
C GLY A 134 28.43 -5.61 -36.33
N ALA A 135 28.36 -4.34 -35.93
CA ALA A 135 27.39 -3.35 -36.43
C ALA A 135 27.63 -2.03 -35.71
N ASP A 136 28.28 -1.11 -36.42
CA ASP A 136 28.50 0.27 -36.01
C ASP A 136 27.15 1.01 -36.11
N GLU A 137 26.52 1.34 -34.99
CA GLU A 137 25.52 2.40 -34.93
C GLU A 137 25.76 3.31 -33.71
N ASP A 138 26.19 4.53 -34.03
CA ASP A 138 26.38 5.68 -33.17
C ASP A 138 25.22 5.92 -32.18
N ARG A 139 25.33 5.42 -30.95
CA ARG A 139 24.49 5.84 -29.82
C ARG A 139 25.04 7.11 -29.17
N LYS A 140 24.82 8.25 -29.81
CA LYS A 140 24.82 9.56 -29.12
C LYS A 140 23.47 9.74 -28.43
N HIS A 141 23.40 9.42 -27.14
CA HIS A 141 22.26 9.77 -26.28
C HIS A 141 22.19 11.30 -26.15
N ARG A 142 21.39 11.92 -27.03
CA ARG A 142 20.96 13.30 -26.94
C ARG A 142 19.52 13.27 -26.45
N TRP A 143 19.32 13.60 -25.18
CA TRP A 143 17.99 13.77 -24.60
C TRP A 143 17.36 15.06 -25.15
N ARG A 144 16.13 14.97 -25.66
CA ARG A 144 15.25 16.11 -25.94
C ARG A 144 13.86 15.74 -25.40
N PRO A 145 13.20 16.60 -24.61
CA PRO A 145 11.88 16.31 -24.09
C PRO A 145 10.84 16.48 -25.20
N HIS A 146 10.10 15.41 -25.52
CA HIS A 146 8.94 15.49 -26.41
C HIS A 146 7.68 15.74 -25.55
N ILE A 147 7.35 17.01 -25.34
CA ILE A 147 6.00 17.43 -24.95
C ILE A 147 5.37 18.13 -26.17
N ARG A 148 4.50 17.42 -26.88
CA ARG A 148 3.35 17.97 -27.63
C ARG A 148 2.56 16.85 -28.28
N GLY A 149 1.45 16.46 -27.66
CA GLY A 149 0.36 15.81 -28.37
C GLY A 149 -0.34 16.84 -29.25
N LYS A 150 -0.33 16.63 -30.57
CA LYS A 150 -1.18 17.37 -31.50
C LYS A 150 -2.61 16.84 -31.39
N LEU A 151 -3.50 17.68 -30.88
CA LEU A 151 -4.94 17.57 -31.11
C LEU A 151 -5.20 17.79 -32.61
N SER A 152 -5.89 16.87 -33.28
CA SER A 152 -6.51 17.15 -34.57
C SER A 152 -8.00 17.42 -34.35
N SER A 153 -8.43 18.67 -34.51
CA SER A 153 -9.82 18.99 -34.77
C SER A 153 -9.89 19.77 -36.08
N HIS A 154 -10.66 19.25 -37.03
CA HIS A 154 -11.13 20.01 -38.19
C HIS A 154 -12.17 21.03 -37.70
N GLY A 155 -12.07 22.27 -38.19
CA GLY A 155 -12.80 23.47 -37.72
C GLY A 155 -14.31 23.50 -38.07
N PRO A 156 -14.97 24.67 -38.28
CA PRO A 156 -14.39 26.00 -38.60
C PRO A 156 -14.99 27.20 -37.82
N PHE A 157 -14.19 28.18 -37.38
CA PHE A 157 -14.66 29.57 -37.29
C PHE A 157 -13.51 30.58 -37.49
N LYS A 158 -13.82 31.62 -38.27
CA LYS A 158 -12.95 32.70 -38.76
C LYS A 158 -12.92 33.88 -37.77
N HIS A 159 -11.80 34.63 -37.81
CA HIS A 159 -11.57 35.99 -37.26
C HIS A 159 -11.39 36.01 -35.72
N LEU A 160 -10.34 36.59 -35.13
CA LEU A 160 -9.88 37.99 -35.24
C LEU A 160 -8.41 38.15 -34.75
N LYS A 161 -8.00 39.41 -34.71
CA LYS A 161 -6.67 40.04 -34.77
C LYS A 161 -5.64 39.74 -33.66
N LYS A 162 -4.41 40.00 -34.09
CA LYS A 162 -3.09 40.14 -33.44
C LYS A 162 -3.06 41.23 -32.36
N GLU A 163 -2.61 40.90 -31.16
CA GLU A 163 -2.02 41.83 -30.18
C GLU A 163 -0.77 41.19 -29.53
N GLU A 164 0.22 42.02 -29.26
CA GLU A 164 1.60 41.71 -28.86
C GLU A 164 1.71 41.30 -27.38
N GLU A 165 2.43 40.21 -27.09
CA GLU A 165 2.89 39.87 -25.73
C GLU A 165 4.36 40.27 -25.53
N ALA A 166 4.61 40.92 -24.38
CA ALA A 166 5.90 41.35 -23.86
C ALA A 166 6.81 40.15 -23.46
N PRO A 167 8.13 40.31 -23.32
CA PRO A 167 9.05 39.19 -23.14
C PRO A 167 9.01 38.66 -21.70
N VAL A 168 8.58 37.41 -21.53
CA VAL A 168 8.74 36.65 -20.29
C VAL A 168 10.16 36.12 -20.21
N THR A 169 10.86 36.49 -19.15
CA THR A 169 12.20 36.02 -18.80
C THR A 169 12.19 34.51 -18.54
N SER A 170 13.07 33.78 -19.22
CA SER A 170 13.29 32.35 -19.00
C SER A 170 14.06 32.11 -17.70
N ASP A 171 13.38 31.63 -16.67
CA ASP A 171 14.04 30.97 -15.54
C ASP A 171 14.59 29.62 -16.02
N LYS A 172 15.89 29.43 -15.85
CA LYS A 172 16.61 28.23 -16.26
C LYS A 172 16.32 27.10 -15.26
N GLU A 173 15.73 26.01 -15.73
CA GLU A 173 15.75 24.72 -15.03
C GLU A 173 17.21 24.25 -14.91
N GLU A 174 17.71 24.10 -13.67
CA GLU A 174 19.00 23.47 -13.40
C GLU A 174 18.92 21.99 -13.76
N GLU A 175 19.52 21.63 -14.90
CA GLU A 175 19.84 20.26 -15.26
C GLU A 175 20.82 19.70 -14.20
N LEU A 176 20.38 18.72 -13.40
CA LEU A 176 21.21 18.02 -12.40
C LEU A 176 22.36 17.27 -13.12
N SER A 177 23.42 18.00 -13.46
CA SER A 177 24.63 17.44 -14.06
C SER A 177 25.45 16.68 -13.00
N LEU A 178 26.01 15.55 -13.43
CA LEU A 178 26.88 14.66 -12.64
C LEU A 178 27.93 15.43 -11.82
N PRO A 179 28.06 15.21 -10.51
CA PRO A 179 29.28 15.57 -9.81
C PRO A 179 30.44 14.74 -10.37
N THR A 180 31.53 15.38 -10.80
CA THR A 180 32.82 14.73 -11.11
C THR A 180 33.92 15.32 -10.23
N PRO A 181 34.95 14.55 -9.82
CA PRO A 181 35.15 13.11 -9.95
C PRO A 181 34.77 12.33 -8.69
N TRP A 182 34.32 11.11 -8.91
CA TRP A 182 33.97 10.09 -7.93
C TRP A 182 35.24 9.76 -7.10
N THR A 183 35.15 9.76 -5.78
CA THR A 183 36.33 9.61 -4.89
C THR A 183 36.84 8.17 -4.74
N SER A 184 36.32 7.22 -5.52
CA SER A 184 36.81 5.84 -5.57
C SER A 184 37.80 5.70 -6.74
N ALA A 185 39.05 5.39 -6.40
CA ALA A 185 40.19 5.32 -7.32
C ALA A 185 40.17 4.09 -8.28
N SER A 186 39.03 3.76 -8.90
CA SER A 186 38.94 2.67 -9.89
C SER A 186 38.58 3.22 -11.28
N THR A 187 39.53 3.10 -12.21
CA THR A 187 39.46 3.52 -13.63
C THR A 187 38.65 2.59 -14.55
N GLU A 188 37.78 1.73 -14.02
CA GLU A 188 36.87 0.92 -14.82
C GLU A 188 35.57 1.70 -15.03
N ARG A 189 34.94 1.60 -16.22
CA ARG A 189 33.61 2.19 -16.49
C ARG A 189 32.63 1.64 -15.44
N GLN A 190 32.40 2.38 -14.36
CA GLN A 190 31.59 1.92 -13.24
C GLN A 190 30.14 1.79 -13.71
N VAL A 191 29.68 0.55 -13.75
CA VAL A 191 28.28 0.22 -14.04
C VAL A 191 27.47 0.51 -12.78
N GLU A 192 26.31 1.14 -12.90
CA GLU A 192 25.46 1.41 -11.74
C GLU A 192 24.70 0.17 -11.27
N PRO A 193 24.36 0.09 -9.96
CA PRO A 193 23.48 -0.95 -9.44
C PRO A 193 22.11 -0.90 -10.11
N ARG A 194 21.47 -2.07 -10.20
CA ARG A 194 20.15 -2.24 -10.83
C ARG A 194 19.13 -2.83 -9.86
N VAL A 195 17.86 -2.60 -10.14
CA VAL A 195 16.73 -3.10 -9.37
C VAL A 195 15.93 -4.06 -10.25
N LEU A 196 15.73 -5.28 -9.75
CA LEU A 196 14.96 -6.33 -10.39
C LEU A 196 14.56 -7.39 -9.36
N HIS A 197 13.63 -8.28 -9.72
CA HIS A 197 13.38 -9.45 -8.89
C HIS A 197 14.39 -10.55 -9.22
N GLY A 198 15.28 -10.88 -8.28
CA GLY A 198 16.31 -11.89 -8.47
C GLY A 198 15.82 -13.22 -9.05
N TYR A 199 16.60 -13.83 -9.94
CA TYR A 199 16.34 -15.17 -10.51
C TYR A 199 15.05 -15.30 -11.33
N THR A 200 14.53 -14.17 -11.84
CA THR A 200 13.34 -14.13 -12.70
C THR A 200 13.61 -13.35 -14.00
N LEU A 201 12.66 -13.38 -14.95
CA LEU A 201 12.82 -12.72 -16.26
C LEU A 201 12.35 -11.25 -16.25
N THR A 202 12.41 -10.59 -15.09
CA THR A 202 11.92 -9.22 -14.93
C THR A 202 12.89 -8.23 -15.59
N LYS A 203 12.37 -7.23 -16.32
CA LYS A 203 13.19 -6.16 -16.88
C LYS A 203 13.65 -5.24 -15.74
N GLU A 204 14.96 -4.93 -15.72
CA GLU A 204 15.61 -4.14 -14.68
C GLU A 204 15.40 -2.63 -14.86
N VAL A 205 15.59 -1.89 -13.76
CA VAL A 205 15.69 -0.42 -13.75
C VAL A 205 16.94 0.05 -12.99
N PRO A 206 17.59 1.16 -13.38
CA PRO A 206 18.73 1.69 -12.63
C PRO A 206 18.35 2.08 -11.20
N PHE A 207 19.22 1.79 -10.23
CA PHE A 207 18.98 2.14 -8.82
C PHE A 207 18.86 3.66 -8.61
N ARG A 208 19.63 4.46 -9.36
CA ARG A 208 19.53 5.92 -9.33
C ARG A 208 18.14 6.42 -9.70
N ASP A 209 17.56 5.88 -10.77
CA ASP A 209 16.24 6.30 -11.24
C ASP A 209 15.15 5.98 -10.21
N VAL A 210 15.30 4.85 -9.49
CA VAL A 210 14.45 4.52 -8.35
C VAL A 210 14.63 5.53 -7.23
N CYS A 211 15.87 5.89 -6.85
CA CYS A 211 16.10 6.92 -5.84
C CYS A 211 15.50 8.28 -6.24
N VAL A 212 15.59 8.68 -7.51
CA VAL A 212 15.00 9.92 -8.03
C VAL A 212 13.48 9.87 -7.93
N ALA A 213 12.85 8.75 -8.32
CA ALA A 213 11.40 8.58 -8.20
C ALA A 213 10.89 8.66 -6.75
N ILE A 214 11.72 8.31 -5.77
CA ILE A 214 11.39 8.36 -4.34
C ILE A 214 11.66 9.75 -3.73
N ARG A 215 12.60 10.53 -4.30
CA ARG A 215 13.05 11.81 -3.73
C ARG A 215 11.89 12.78 -3.51
N ASP A 216 10.97 12.85 -4.46
CA ASP A 216 9.86 13.80 -4.48
C ASP A 216 8.62 13.24 -3.75
N ALA A 217 8.83 12.31 -2.81
CA ALA A 217 7.76 11.71 -2.02
C ALA A 217 7.14 12.71 -1.02
N ALA A 218 6.03 12.28 -0.44
CA ALA A 218 5.15 13.07 0.42
C ALA A 218 5.83 13.67 1.68
N ASP A 219 5.09 14.59 2.32
CA ASP A 219 5.46 15.31 3.55
C ASP A 219 5.83 14.41 4.75
N LEU A 220 5.15 13.27 4.92
CA LEU A 220 5.44 12.32 5.99
C LEU A 220 6.61 11.38 5.67
N PRO A 221 7.33 10.86 6.69
CA PRO A 221 8.51 10.03 6.49
C PRO A 221 8.26 8.82 5.58
N VAL A 222 9.27 8.48 4.78
CA VAL A 222 9.28 7.29 3.93
C VAL A 222 10.39 6.34 4.40
N ILE A 223 10.04 5.08 4.61
CA ILE A 223 10.97 4.00 4.90
C ILE A 223 11.29 3.25 3.61
N VAL A 224 12.58 3.19 3.27
CA VAL A 224 13.10 2.42 2.13
C VAL A 224 13.75 1.14 2.66
N SER A 225 13.09 0.00 2.46
CA SER A 225 13.60 -1.33 2.80
C SER A 225 14.47 -1.87 1.68
N LEU A 226 15.78 -1.96 1.93
CA LEU A 226 16.75 -2.49 0.98
C LEU A 226 16.91 -4.01 1.17
N GLU A 227 16.66 -4.76 0.10
CA GLU A 227 17.17 -6.12 -0.08
C GLU A 227 18.39 -6.04 -0.99
N VAL A 228 19.56 -6.42 -0.48
CA VAL A 228 20.85 -6.12 -1.13
C VAL A 228 21.53 -7.42 -1.53
N HIS A 229 21.64 -7.65 -2.82
CA HIS A 229 22.44 -8.73 -3.41
C HIS A 229 23.72 -8.23 -4.08
N ALA A 230 23.87 -6.90 -4.18
CA ALA A 230 25.04 -6.25 -4.73
C ALA A 230 26.32 -6.52 -3.92
N GLY A 231 27.46 -6.64 -4.62
CA GLY A 231 28.80 -6.73 -4.07
C GLY A 231 29.28 -5.42 -3.44
N ALA A 232 30.44 -5.45 -2.78
CA ALA A 232 30.93 -4.32 -1.98
C ALA A 232 31.12 -3.03 -2.79
N SER A 233 31.72 -3.10 -3.98
CA SER A 233 31.92 -1.92 -4.85
C SER A 233 30.60 -1.32 -5.33
N GLN A 234 29.63 -2.16 -5.69
CA GLN A 234 28.29 -1.70 -6.07
C GLN A 234 27.53 -1.10 -4.88
N GLN A 235 27.72 -1.62 -3.67
CA GLN A 235 27.18 -1.01 -2.45
C GLN A 235 27.78 0.37 -2.14
N GLU A 236 29.06 0.63 -2.46
CA GLU A 236 29.64 1.98 -2.37
C GLU A 236 28.93 2.95 -3.31
N ILE A 237 28.69 2.54 -4.56
CA ILE A 237 27.92 3.31 -5.54
C ILE A 237 26.48 3.56 -5.03
N MET A 238 25.84 2.56 -4.42
CA MET A 238 24.51 2.74 -3.81
C MET A 238 24.54 3.85 -2.74
N VAL A 239 25.54 3.86 -1.86
CA VAL A 239 25.68 4.86 -0.79
C VAL A 239 25.90 6.26 -1.38
N GLU A 240 26.75 6.39 -2.40
CA GLU A 240 27.00 7.65 -3.10
C GLU A 240 25.73 8.18 -3.77
N ILE A 241 24.99 7.32 -4.50
CA ILE A 241 23.71 7.67 -5.12
C ILE A 241 22.72 8.16 -4.07
N MET A 242 22.51 7.41 -2.98
CA MET A 242 21.55 7.79 -1.94
C MET A 242 21.95 9.11 -1.27
N LYS A 243 23.23 9.30 -0.92
CA LYS A 243 23.70 10.56 -0.31
C LYS A 243 23.60 11.76 -1.24
N SER A 244 23.76 11.54 -2.55
CA SER A 244 23.62 12.59 -3.57
C SER A 244 22.16 12.93 -3.84
N VAL A 245 21.34 11.93 -4.19
CA VAL A 245 19.94 12.11 -4.62
C VAL A 245 19.03 12.49 -3.45
N TRP A 246 19.27 11.94 -2.26
CA TRP A 246 18.49 12.22 -1.05
C TRP A 246 19.19 13.17 -0.08
N LYS A 247 20.08 14.02 -0.60
CA LYS A 247 20.74 15.07 0.20
C LYS A 247 19.69 15.93 0.91
N GLY A 248 19.82 16.09 2.23
CA GLY A 248 18.86 16.82 3.07
C GLY A 248 17.60 16.03 3.46
N LEU A 249 17.27 14.95 2.74
CA LEU A 249 16.14 14.06 3.03
C LEU A 249 16.56 12.86 3.90
N LEU A 250 17.80 12.39 3.82
CA LEU A 250 18.28 11.34 4.72
C LEU A 250 18.22 11.78 6.19
N VAL A 251 17.90 10.82 7.07
CA VAL A 251 17.97 11.04 8.52
C VAL A 251 19.41 11.37 8.93
N PRO A 252 19.63 12.45 9.70
CA PRO A 252 20.95 12.78 10.19
C PRO A 252 21.40 11.77 11.26
N ILE A 253 22.70 11.52 11.33
CA ILE A 253 23.28 10.66 12.37
C ILE A 253 22.99 11.30 13.75
N PRO A 254 22.34 10.59 14.68
CA PRO A 254 22.01 11.13 15.98
C PRO A 254 23.26 11.29 16.86
N ASN A 255 23.25 12.32 17.73
CA ASN A 255 24.36 12.63 18.64
C ASN A 255 24.44 11.68 19.86
N SER A 256 23.39 10.90 20.11
CA SER A 256 23.29 9.96 21.23
C SER A 256 22.63 8.66 20.76
N GLU A 257 22.80 7.60 21.55
CA GLU A 257 22.07 6.36 21.29
C GLU A 257 20.55 6.56 21.40
N CYS A 258 19.82 5.82 20.57
CA CYS A 258 18.37 5.88 20.50
C CYS A 258 17.77 5.00 21.61
N THR A 259 17.13 5.62 22.59
CA THR A 259 16.36 4.92 23.64
C THR A 259 14.92 4.65 23.23
N THR A 260 14.33 5.56 22.45
CA THR A 260 12.95 5.47 21.94
C THR A 260 12.91 5.93 20.49
N LEU A 261 12.11 5.27 19.65
CA LEU A 261 11.95 5.67 18.26
C LEU A 261 11.39 7.10 18.15
N PRO A 262 11.89 7.92 17.21
CA PRO A 262 11.31 9.23 16.93
C PRO A 262 9.87 9.10 16.43
N SER A 263 9.13 10.20 16.52
CA SER A 263 7.76 10.29 16.03
C SER A 263 7.71 10.60 14.53
N PRO A 264 6.62 10.25 13.82
CA PRO A 264 6.48 10.64 12.41
C PRO A 264 6.55 12.16 12.20
N SER A 265 6.07 12.96 13.16
CA SER A 265 6.14 14.43 13.10
C SER A 265 7.57 14.97 13.13
N SER A 266 8.48 14.39 13.93
CA SER A 266 9.88 14.81 13.97
C SER A 266 10.71 14.31 12.77
N LEU A 267 10.16 13.36 12.01
CA LEU A 267 10.76 12.78 10.81
C LEU A 267 10.13 13.29 9.51
N ARG A 268 9.39 14.40 9.54
CA ARG A 268 8.81 15.01 8.33
C ARG A 268 9.89 15.29 7.28
N HIS A 269 9.54 15.03 6.02
CA HIS A 269 10.44 15.12 4.87
C HIS A 269 11.71 14.28 4.99
N LYS A 270 11.68 13.19 5.77
CA LYS A 270 12.82 12.28 5.91
C LYS A 270 12.63 10.93 5.24
N ILE A 271 13.73 10.42 4.70
CA ILE A 271 13.87 9.07 4.17
C ILE A 271 14.69 8.24 5.16
N LEU A 272 14.09 7.16 5.67
CA LEU A 272 14.71 6.20 6.57
C LEU A 272 15.16 4.98 5.76
N VAL A 273 16.44 4.65 5.79
CA VAL A 273 16.95 3.44 5.13
C VAL A 273 16.86 2.27 6.09
N LYS A 274 16.01 1.28 5.76
CA LYS A 274 16.00 -0.02 6.44
C LYS A 274 16.98 -0.95 5.74
N VAL A 275 18.08 -1.26 6.41
CA VAL A 275 19.15 -2.14 5.89
C VAL A 275 19.74 -2.97 7.02
N LYS A 276 20.36 -4.10 6.65
CA LYS A 276 20.95 -5.02 7.62
C LYS A 276 22.09 -4.37 8.39
N HIS A 277 22.02 -4.44 9.72
CA HIS A 277 23.02 -3.88 10.61
C HIS A 277 24.29 -4.72 10.66
N VAL A 278 25.43 -4.05 10.69
CA VAL A 278 26.76 -4.63 10.87
C VAL A 278 27.41 -3.99 12.09
N ASP A 279 27.67 -4.79 13.12
CA ASP A 279 28.38 -4.34 14.32
C ASP A 279 29.83 -3.94 13.96
N PRO A 280 30.24 -2.68 14.19
CA PRO A 280 31.59 -2.19 13.87
C PRO A 280 32.71 -3.02 14.51
N LYS A 281 32.49 -3.52 15.74
CA LYS A 281 33.49 -4.35 16.46
C LYS A 281 33.66 -5.71 15.78
N LYS A 282 32.55 -6.34 15.36
CA LYS A 282 32.57 -7.61 14.61
C LYS A 282 33.12 -7.43 13.20
N ALA A 283 32.86 -6.30 12.55
CA ALA A 283 33.42 -5.96 11.24
C ALA A 283 34.94 -5.81 11.30
N ALA A 284 35.46 -5.07 12.28
CA ALA A 284 36.90 -4.89 12.50
C ALA A 284 37.61 -6.22 12.80
N ALA A 285 36.99 -7.10 13.60
CA ALA A 285 37.52 -8.43 13.89
C ALA A 285 37.58 -9.33 12.63
N LYS A 286 36.53 -9.30 11.79
CA LYS A 286 36.52 -10.05 10.51
C LYS A 286 37.51 -9.52 9.49
N ALA A 287 37.71 -8.20 9.43
CA ALA A 287 38.73 -7.60 8.58
C ALA A 287 40.15 -8.06 9.00
N LYS A 288 40.43 -8.11 10.30
CA LYS A 288 41.70 -8.63 10.84
C LYS A 288 41.90 -10.13 10.63
N ALA A 289 40.83 -10.92 10.57
CA ALA A 289 40.89 -12.36 10.32
C ALA A 289 41.08 -12.73 8.84
N LYS A 290 40.53 -11.93 7.90
CA LYS A 290 40.70 -12.15 6.45
C LYS A 290 42.13 -11.95 5.95
N ASP A 291 42.96 -11.24 6.70
CA ASP A 291 44.37 -11.00 6.36
C ASP A 291 45.29 -12.18 6.74
N LYS A 292 44.77 -13.20 7.43
CA LYS A 292 45.57 -14.32 7.98
C LYS A 292 45.21 -15.73 7.51
N ASP A 293 44.21 -15.92 6.64
CA ASP A 293 43.80 -17.28 6.26
C ASP A 293 43.60 -17.46 4.74
N LYS A 294 44.66 -17.94 4.07
CA LYS A 294 44.60 -18.61 2.76
C LYS A 294 44.51 -20.13 2.98
N SER A 295 43.36 -20.65 3.41
CA SER A 295 42.96 -22.05 3.12
C SER A 295 41.48 -22.32 3.49
N PRO A 296 40.76 -23.22 2.78
CA PRO A 296 39.31 -23.34 2.95
C PRO A 296 38.92 -24.46 3.91
N ARG A 297 38.06 -24.15 4.90
CA ARG A 297 37.19 -25.14 5.57
C ARG A 297 35.75 -24.62 5.68
N PRO A 298 34.75 -25.52 5.60
CA PRO A 298 33.36 -25.13 5.45
C PRO A 298 32.71 -24.83 6.81
N SER A 299 31.95 -23.75 6.88
CA SER A 299 31.01 -23.51 7.97
C SER A 299 29.58 -23.67 7.45
N SER A 300 28.82 -24.52 8.13
CA SER A 300 27.43 -24.86 7.85
C SER A 300 26.52 -23.68 8.18
N SER A 301 25.64 -23.33 7.25
CA SER A 301 24.49 -22.45 7.52
C SER A 301 23.25 -23.05 6.87
N SER A 302 22.35 -23.54 7.71
CA SER A 302 21.03 -24.07 7.37
C SER A 302 20.04 -22.92 7.33
N ALA A 303 19.61 -22.53 6.12
CA ALA A 303 18.32 -21.89 5.92
C ALA A 303 17.31 -23.02 5.74
N SER A 304 16.24 -23.02 6.53
CA SER A 304 15.14 -23.98 6.45
C SER A 304 14.47 -23.85 5.08
N GLU A 305 14.71 -24.83 4.21
CA GLU A 305 14.04 -25.05 2.93
C GLU A 305 13.02 -26.18 3.14
N ASP A 306 11.73 -25.89 2.97
CA ASP A 306 10.70 -26.91 2.76
C ASP A 306 10.42 -26.99 1.25
N GLY A 307 10.62 -28.18 0.68
CA GLY A 307 10.14 -28.56 -0.66
C GLY A 307 11.22 -29.00 -1.64
N ALA A 308 11.48 -30.31 -1.71
CA ALA A 308 12.42 -30.94 -2.63
C ALA A 308 11.80 -31.23 -4.01
N THR A 309 12.55 -30.94 -5.09
CA THR A 309 12.90 -31.88 -6.17
C THR A 309 14.31 -31.54 -6.67
N PRO A 310 15.14 -32.52 -7.10
CA PRO A 310 16.59 -32.35 -7.09
C PRO A 310 17.15 -31.98 -8.45
N GLU A 311 17.69 -30.76 -8.59
CA GLU A 311 18.81 -30.49 -9.51
C GLU A 311 19.82 -29.56 -8.84
N ILE A 312 21.08 -30.00 -8.82
CA ILE A 312 22.20 -29.41 -8.08
C ILE A 312 22.59 -28.07 -8.72
N LYS A 313 22.09 -26.95 -8.19
CA LYS A 313 22.66 -25.61 -8.43
C LYS A 313 23.54 -25.20 -7.26
N LYS A 314 24.83 -24.93 -7.52
CA LYS A 314 25.80 -24.39 -6.55
C LYS A 314 25.25 -23.10 -5.91
N LYS A 315 24.96 -23.10 -4.59
CA LYS A 315 24.54 -21.91 -3.83
C LYS A 315 25.61 -20.80 -3.92
N LYS A 316 25.31 -19.69 -4.61
CA LYS A 316 26.13 -18.47 -4.59
C LYS A 316 26.15 -17.89 -3.17
N LYS A 317 27.31 -17.42 -2.70
CA LYS A 317 27.46 -16.77 -1.38
C LYS A 317 26.64 -15.48 -1.34
N LYS A 318 25.83 -15.29 -0.30
CA LYS A 318 25.12 -14.03 -0.03
C LYS A 318 26.12 -12.87 0.08
N SER A 319 25.78 -11.72 -0.49
CA SER A 319 26.54 -10.48 -0.35
C SER A 319 26.68 -10.10 1.13
N THR A 320 27.82 -9.52 1.49
CA THR A 320 28.03 -8.97 2.84
C THR A 320 27.81 -7.47 2.78
N ILE A 321 27.01 -6.92 3.69
CA ILE A 321 26.76 -5.48 3.77
C ILE A 321 28.04 -4.76 4.22
N ILE A 322 28.41 -3.68 3.53
CA ILE A 322 29.54 -2.82 3.90
C ILE A 322 29.15 -1.88 5.05
N PRO A 323 30.09 -1.47 5.92
CA PRO A 323 29.81 -0.54 7.02
C PRO A 323 29.12 0.75 6.55
N ALA A 324 29.61 1.38 5.48
CA ALA A 324 29.06 2.63 4.95
C ALA A 324 27.56 2.53 4.56
N LEU A 325 27.10 1.36 4.10
CA LEU A 325 25.70 1.11 3.80
C LEU A 325 24.91 0.81 5.07
N SER A 326 25.47 -0.01 5.97
CA SER A 326 24.88 -0.30 7.29
C SER A 326 24.65 0.99 8.11
N ASP A 327 25.54 1.98 8.02
CA ASP A 327 25.47 3.23 8.76
C ASP A 327 24.30 4.13 8.36
N LEU A 328 23.71 3.92 7.17
CA LEU A 328 22.46 4.58 6.77
C LEU A 328 21.24 4.04 7.55
N GLY A 329 21.36 2.85 8.12
CA GLY A 329 20.36 2.23 9.00
C GLY A 329 20.39 2.81 10.41
N ILE A 330 19.68 3.92 10.63
CA ILE A 330 19.67 4.61 11.93
C ILE A 330 18.55 4.07 12.83
N TYR A 331 17.28 4.35 12.48
CA TYR A 331 16.12 3.98 13.29
C TYR A 331 15.42 2.69 12.83
N THR A 332 15.84 2.12 11.70
CA THR A 332 15.21 0.95 11.07
C THR A 332 16.24 -0.12 10.72
N ARG A 333 17.04 -0.54 11.70
CA ARG A 333 18.10 -1.52 11.52
C ARG A 333 17.52 -2.92 11.34
N ALA A 334 17.79 -3.56 10.22
CA ALA A 334 17.32 -4.93 9.99
C ALA A 334 18.22 -5.96 10.70
N PHE A 335 17.60 -6.82 11.51
CA PHE A 335 18.25 -7.93 12.20
C PHE A 335 17.66 -9.27 11.75
N HIS A 336 18.44 -10.33 11.90
CA HIS A 336 17.93 -11.68 11.70
C HIS A 336 17.10 -12.10 12.91
N PHE A 337 15.86 -12.49 12.70
CA PHE A 337 15.01 -12.99 13.78
C PHE A 337 15.45 -14.39 14.21
N SER A 338 15.85 -14.52 15.47
CA SER A 338 16.13 -15.80 16.12
C SER A 338 15.05 -16.13 17.16
N SER A 339 14.77 -15.20 18.07
CA SER A 339 13.66 -15.25 19.02
C SER A 339 13.29 -13.83 19.50
N LEU A 340 12.11 -13.70 20.11
CA LEU A 340 11.66 -12.47 20.79
C LEU A 340 12.42 -12.16 22.09
N SER A 341 13.26 -13.08 22.55
CA SER A 341 14.12 -12.94 23.74
C SER A 341 15.59 -12.72 23.39
N SER A 342 15.90 -12.54 22.11
CA SER A 342 17.27 -12.28 21.67
C SER A 342 17.71 -10.88 22.08
N PRO A 343 19.01 -10.63 22.36
CA PRO A 343 19.50 -9.29 22.69
C PRO A 343 19.19 -8.25 21.61
N ASP A 344 19.13 -8.68 20.34
CA ASP A 344 18.75 -7.80 19.22
C ASP A 344 17.31 -7.30 19.34
N ALA A 345 16.42 -8.07 19.99
CA ALA A 345 15.01 -7.72 20.22
C ALA A 345 14.81 -6.66 21.32
N GLU A 346 15.86 -6.29 22.06
CA GLU A 346 15.81 -5.23 23.08
C GLU A 346 16.22 -3.86 22.50
N LEU A 347 16.83 -3.84 21.31
CA LEU A 347 17.32 -2.62 20.69
C LEU A 347 16.15 -1.78 20.13
N PRO A 348 15.94 -0.52 20.54
CA PRO A 348 14.79 0.28 20.08
C PRO A 348 14.70 0.46 18.55
N THR A 349 15.82 0.33 17.86
CA THR A 349 15.95 0.57 16.41
C THR A 349 15.86 -0.70 15.57
N HIS A 350 15.73 -1.88 16.19
CA HIS A 350 15.67 -3.12 15.44
C HIS A 350 14.35 -3.25 14.66
N VAL A 351 14.44 -3.91 13.51
CA VAL A 351 13.30 -4.32 12.70
C VAL A 351 13.45 -5.79 12.36
N PHE A 352 12.51 -6.61 12.82
CA PHE A 352 12.39 -7.99 12.35
C PHE A 352 11.47 -8.07 11.14
N SER A 353 11.82 -8.91 10.17
CA SER A 353 11.00 -9.18 8.99
C SER A 353 10.68 -10.67 8.93
N LEU A 354 9.40 -11.03 8.97
CA LEU A 354 8.91 -12.41 8.98
C LEU A 354 7.92 -12.62 7.84
N SER A 355 8.02 -13.77 7.15
CA SER A 355 6.96 -14.21 6.24
C SER A 355 5.66 -14.46 7.01
N GLU A 356 4.51 -14.36 6.34
CA GLU A 356 3.18 -14.65 6.91
C GLU A 356 3.16 -15.96 7.73
N LYS A 357 3.70 -17.07 7.18
CA LYS A 357 3.72 -18.39 7.83
C LYS A 357 4.52 -18.34 9.12
N LYS A 358 5.73 -17.78 9.06
CA LYS A 358 6.63 -17.72 10.22
C LYS A 358 6.05 -16.88 11.35
N LEU A 359 5.40 -15.76 11.03
CA LEU A 359 4.78 -14.92 12.05
C LEU A 359 3.60 -15.65 12.72
N MET A 360 2.80 -16.40 11.95
CA MET A 360 1.75 -17.24 12.53
C MET A 360 2.30 -18.34 13.44
N GLU A 361 3.41 -19.00 13.08
CA GLU A 361 4.09 -19.96 13.96
C GLU A 361 4.54 -19.30 15.29
N VAL A 362 5.11 -18.09 15.21
CA VAL A 362 5.52 -17.32 16.40
C VAL A 362 4.31 -16.92 17.23
N HIS A 363 3.21 -16.52 16.61
CA HIS A 363 1.96 -16.19 17.31
C HIS A 363 1.39 -17.40 18.06
N SER A 364 1.30 -18.56 17.40
CA SER A 364 0.81 -19.80 18.05
C SER A 364 1.73 -20.28 19.17
N SER A 365 3.03 -19.99 19.09
CA SER A 365 4.00 -20.41 20.11
C SER A 365 4.16 -19.41 21.25
N SER A 366 3.98 -18.11 20.98
CA SER A 366 4.38 -17.01 21.89
C SER A 366 3.56 -15.73 21.65
N GLY A 367 2.24 -15.86 21.47
CA GLY A 367 1.33 -14.77 21.14
C GLY A 367 1.43 -13.52 22.03
N PRO A 368 1.32 -13.63 23.37
CA PRO A 368 1.44 -12.47 24.27
C PRO A 368 2.78 -11.75 24.15
N THR A 369 3.89 -12.50 24.04
CA THR A 369 5.23 -11.92 23.86
C THR A 369 5.36 -11.22 22.51
N LEU A 370 4.81 -11.79 21.44
CA LEU A 370 4.79 -11.17 20.12
C LEU A 370 4.01 -9.85 20.12
N PHE A 371 2.82 -9.86 20.74
CA PHE A 371 1.99 -8.68 20.86
C PHE A 371 2.71 -7.58 21.66
N SER A 372 3.22 -7.92 22.85
CA SER A 372 3.96 -7.01 23.72
C SER A 372 5.19 -6.41 23.02
N HIS A 373 5.95 -7.22 22.29
CA HIS A 373 7.06 -6.76 21.45
C HIS A 373 6.60 -5.70 20.44
N ASN A 374 5.52 -5.96 19.71
CA ASN A 374 5.03 -5.07 18.66
C ASN A 374 4.40 -3.76 19.18
N ARG A 375 4.19 -3.61 20.49
CA ARG A 375 3.81 -2.31 21.09
C ARG A 375 4.96 -1.32 21.08
N ASN A 376 6.19 -1.82 21.28
CA ASN A 376 7.38 -0.98 21.49
C ASN A 376 8.36 -1.02 20.31
N PHE A 377 8.42 -2.12 19.57
CA PHE A 377 9.41 -2.35 18.52
C PHE A 377 8.78 -2.61 17.15
N LEU A 378 9.58 -2.47 16.09
CA LEU A 378 9.10 -2.56 14.71
C LEU A 378 9.16 -3.98 14.16
N MET A 379 8.07 -4.41 13.54
CA MET A 379 7.99 -5.68 12.83
C MET A 379 7.41 -5.49 11.43
N ARG A 380 7.97 -6.25 10.48
CA ARG A 380 7.47 -6.39 9.12
C ARG A 380 6.92 -7.78 8.87
N ALA A 381 5.69 -7.86 8.39
CA ALA A 381 5.10 -9.05 7.79
C ALA A 381 5.12 -8.91 6.26
N PHE A 382 5.36 -10.00 5.54
CA PHE A 382 5.33 -10.01 4.08
C PHE A 382 4.80 -11.35 3.53
N PRO A 383 4.28 -11.38 2.28
CA PRO A 383 3.71 -12.59 1.69
C PRO A 383 4.78 -13.68 1.50
N SER A 384 4.40 -14.96 1.66
CA SER A 384 5.32 -16.08 1.40
C SER A 384 5.77 -16.11 -0.06
N GLY A 385 7.02 -16.51 -0.31
CA GLY A 385 7.56 -16.73 -1.66
C GLY A 385 6.82 -17.80 -2.47
N MET A 386 5.97 -18.63 -1.83
CA MET A 386 5.07 -19.56 -2.52
C MET A 386 3.94 -18.83 -3.29
N ARG A 387 3.69 -17.54 -3.03
CA ARG A 387 2.65 -16.73 -3.67
C ARG A 387 3.13 -16.16 -5.02
N VAL A 388 3.45 -17.06 -5.94
CA VAL A 388 4.00 -16.72 -7.27
C VAL A 388 3.07 -15.83 -8.12
N ARG A 389 1.76 -15.86 -7.86
CA ARG A 389 0.75 -15.02 -8.52
C ARG A 389 0.56 -13.64 -7.86
N SER A 390 1.38 -13.30 -6.87
CA SER A 390 1.28 -12.05 -6.09
C SER A 390 -0.02 -11.90 -5.29
N ASP A 391 -0.70 -13.00 -4.95
CA ASP A 391 -1.88 -12.98 -4.07
C ASP A 391 -1.47 -12.48 -2.67
N ASN A 392 -2.27 -11.64 -2.02
CA ASN A 392 -1.95 -11.07 -0.70
C ASN A 392 -2.39 -11.95 0.48
N LEU A 393 -1.74 -11.71 1.62
CA LEU A 393 -2.17 -12.15 2.95
C LEU A 393 -3.35 -11.28 3.43
N ASP A 394 -4.09 -11.73 4.46
CA ASP A 394 -5.08 -10.89 5.14
C ASP A 394 -4.35 -9.94 6.10
N PRO A 395 -4.27 -8.63 5.83
CA PRO A 395 -3.49 -7.72 6.65
C PRO A 395 -4.11 -7.46 8.03
N ALA A 396 -5.44 -7.60 8.18
CA ALA A 396 -6.12 -7.35 9.45
C ALA A 396 -5.66 -8.32 10.53
N VAL A 397 -5.40 -9.57 10.15
CA VAL A 397 -4.83 -10.59 11.05
C VAL A 397 -3.49 -10.12 11.62
N PHE A 398 -2.65 -9.40 10.88
CA PHE A 398 -1.34 -8.95 11.36
C PHE A 398 -1.41 -7.64 12.14
N TRP A 399 -2.28 -6.71 11.74
CA TRP A 399 -2.52 -5.48 12.51
C TRP A 399 -3.04 -5.78 13.92
N ARG A 400 -3.93 -6.78 14.07
CA ARG A 400 -4.41 -7.28 15.37
C ARG A 400 -3.30 -7.88 16.26
N LYS A 401 -2.11 -8.14 15.70
CA LYS A 401 -0.93 -8.64 16.43
C LYS A 401 0.07 -7.49 16.65
N GLY A 402 -0.34 -6.25 16.37
CA GLY A 402 0.45 -5.04 16.54
C GLY A 402 1.48 -4.78 15.43
N VAL A 403 1.53 -5.58 14.37
CA VAL A 403 2.56 -5.46 13.32
C VAL A 403 2.40 -4.13 12.57
N GLN A 404 3.47 -3.34 12.47
CA GLN A 404 3.46 -2.01 11.86
C GLN A 404 3.54 -2.07 10.34
N PHE A 405 4.48 -2.87 9.81
CA PHE A 405 4.77 -2.95 8.38
C PHE A 405 4.15 -4.23 7.80
N VAL A 406 2.86 -4.20 7.50
CA VAL A 406 2.20 -5.32 6.81
C VAL A 406 2.31 -5.08 5.32
N ALA A 407 3.37 -5.60 4.69
CA ALA A 407 3.69 -5.32 3.30
C ALA A 407 2.85 -6.18 2.35
N LEU A 408 2.25 -5.54 1.35
CA LEU A 408 1.37 -6.19 0.36
C LEU A 408 1.88 -5.97 -1.07
N ASN A 409 1.46 -6.81 -2.00
CA ASN A 409 1.66 -6.65 -3.44
C ASN A 409 0.61 -5.66 -3.98
N TRP A 410 1.01 -4.42 -4.19
CA TRP A 410 0.12 -3.31 -4.58
C TRP A 410 -0.42 -3.41 -6.01
N GLN A 411 0.27 -4.14 -6.86
CA GLN A 411 -0.13 -4.43 -8.22
C GLN A 411 -1.28 -5.45 -8.32
N ARG A 412 -1.73 -6.01 -7.18
CA ARG A 412 -2.81 -6.99 -7.14
C ARG A 412 -3.97 -6.49 -6.28
N TRP A 413 -5.08 -6.15 -6.94
CA TRP A 413 -6.33 -5.76 -6.29
C TRP A 413 -7.13 -6.97 -5.83
N ASP A 414 -6.82 -7.43 -4.63
CA ASP A 414 -7.55 -8.47 -3.92
C ASP A 414 -8.04 -7.95 -2.56
N GLU A 415 -8.57 -8.83 -1.73
CA GLU A 415 -9.07 -8.47 -0.41
C GLU A 415 -8.02 -7.83 0.50
N GLY A 416 -6.77 -8.27 0.43
CA GLY A 416 -5.70 -7.65 1.20
C GLY A 416 -5.52 -6.18 0.83
N MET A 417 -5.52 -5.85 -0.46
CA MET A 417 -5.43 -4.45 -0.90
C MET A 417 -6.68 -3.63 -0.59
N MET A 418 -7.88 -4.22 -0.67
CA MET A 418 -9.11 -3.51 -0.29
C MET A 418 -9.13 -3.15 1.20
N LEU A 419 -8.73 -4.09 2.07
CA LEU A 419 -8.59 -3.85 3.50
C LEU A 419 -7.51 -2.80 3.79
N ASN A 420 -6.41 -2.81 3.04
CA ASN A 420 -5.35 -1.81 3.12
C ASN A 420 -5.85 -0.40 2.78
N GLU A 421 -6.61 -0.25 1.69
CA GLU A 421 -7.25 1.03 1.35
C GLU A 421 -8.22 1.47 2.46
N GLY A 422 -9.06 0.57 2.97
CA GLY A 422 -9.98 0.90 4.07
C GLY A 422 -9.25 1.31 5.36
N MET A 423 -8.09 0.73 5.65
CA MET A 423 -7.27 1.05 6.82
C MET A 423 -6.64 2.44 6.73
N PHE A 424 -6.06 2.77 5.56
CA PHE A 424 -5.23 3.96 5.37
C PHE A 424 -5.93 5.13 4.65
N ALA A 425 -7.20 4.99 4.28
CA ALA A 425 -7.98 6.04 3.63
C ALA A 425 -7.87 7.39 4.37
N GLY A 426 -7.41 8.44 3.69
CA GLY A 426 -7.26 9.78 4.27
C GLY A 426 -6.23 9.89 5.40
N SER A 427 -5.36 8.89 5.60
CA SER A 427 -4.41 8.85 6.71
C SER A 427 -2.98 9.30 6.34
N ALA A 428 -2.74 9.65 5.08
CA ALA A 428 -1.42 9.92 4.52
C ALA A 428 -0.36 8.81 4.75
N GLY A 429 -0.81 7.58 5.03
CA GLY A 429 0.03 6.39 5.18
C GLY A 429 0.38 5.99 6.61
N TYR A 430 -0.03 6.78 7.61
CA TYR A 430 0.18 6.49 9.03
C TYR A 430 -1.17 6.42 9.73
N VAL A 431 -1.40 5.34 10.50
CA VAL A 431 -2.58 5.20 11.35
C VAL A 431 -2.10 4.92 12.76
N LEU A 432 -2.46 5.77 13.72
CA LEU A 432 -2.13 5.54 15.12
C LEU A 432 -2.85 4.27 15.58
N LYS A 433 -2.12 3.35 16.22
CA LYS A 433 -2.70 2.12 16.76
C LYS A 433 -3.74 2.44 17.84
N PRO A 434 -4.70 1.55 18.13
CA PRO A 434 -5.60 1.71 19.28
C PRO A 434 -4.82 1.85 20.60
N ASN A 435 -5.40 2.49 21.62
CA ASN A 435 -4.69 2.79 22.88
C ASN A 435 -3.98 1.56 23.49
N GLY A 436 -4.62 0.39 23.48
CA GLY A 436 -4.06 -0.88 23.96
C GLY A 436 -2.87 -1.43 23.17
N TYR A 437 -2.64 -0.94 21.97
CA TYR A 437 -1.64 -1.46 21.03
C TYR A 437 -0.38 -0.58 20.94
N ARG A 438 -0.35 0.51 21.71
CA ARG A 438 0.77 1.46 21.79
C ARG A 438 1.75 1.03 22.88
N GLY A 439 2.93 1.65 22.85
CA GLY A 439 3.99 1.39 23.81
C GLY A 439 3.52 1.52 25.26
N VAL A 440 3.99 0.61 26.10
CA VAL A 440 3.74 0.61 27.54
C VAL A 440 5.05 0.38 28.26
N ASP A 441 5.26 1.19 29.30
CA ASP A 441 6.37 1.00 30.24
C ASP A 441 6.08 -0.25 31.08
N ASN A 442 7.02 -1.21 31.08
CA ASN A 442 6.91 -2.49 31.80
C ASN A 442 5.63 -3.29 31.45
N PRO A 443 5.47 -3.76 30.21
CA PRO A 443 4.30 -4.52 29.81
C PRO A 443 4.22 -5.84 30.58
N SER A 444 3.01 -6.26 30.94
CA SER A 444 2.81 -7.58 31.55
C SER A 444 3.16 -8.67 30.53
N PRO A 445 4.04 -9.63 30.86
CA PRO A 445 4.47 -10.66 29.92
C PRO A 445 3.36 -11.63 29.51
N ARG A 446 2.20 -11.57 30.17
CA ARG A 446 1.02 -12.39 29.88
C ARG A 446 -0.09 -11.62 29.17
N GLU A 447 0.01 -10.29 29.10
CA GLU A 447 -0.99 -9.46 28.44
C GLU A 447 -0.98 -9.74 26.93
N SER A 448 -2.15 -10.13 26.43
CA SER A 448 -2.39 -10.34 25.02
C SER A 448 -3.21 -9.20 24.43
N GLN A 449 -3.35 -9.19 23.11
CA GLN A 449 -4.30 -8.32 22.42
C GLN A 449 -5.75 -8.48 22.90
N ALA A 450 -6.10 -9.64 23.49
CA ALA A 450 -7.42 -9.87 24.05
C ALA A 450 -7.67 -9.06 25.34
N ASP A 451 -6.60 -8.74 26.07
CA ASP A 451 -6.67 -8.03 27.36
C ASP A 451 -6.41 -6.52 27.19
N ALA A 452 -5.67 -6.15 26.14
CA ALA A 452 -5.13 -4.82 25.96
C ALA A 452 -6.17 -3.76 25.55
N ILE A 453 -7.33 -4.19 25.02
CA ILE A 453 -8.39 -3.29 24.56
C ILE A 453 -9.77 -3.89 24.87
N ALA A 454 -10.75 -3.04 25.13
CA ALA A 454 -12.13 -3.46 25.31
C ALA A 454 -12.72 -3.95 23.98
N HIS A 455 -13.15 -5.21 23.96
CA HIS A 455 -13.95 -5.76 22.87
C HIS A 455 -15.42 -5.51 23.14
N LYS A 456 -16.13 -5.06 22.11
CA LYS A 456 -17.56 -4.75 22.19
C LYS A 456 -18.38 -5.75 21.36
N THR A 457 -19.70 -5.69 21.53
CA THR A 457 -20.66 -6.44 20.71
C THR A 457 -21.31 -5.51 19.69
N LEU A 458 -21.25 -5.88 18.41
CA LEU A 458 -21.80 -5.12 17.30
C LEU A 458 -23.17 -5.66 16.88
N ASN A 459 -24.12 -4.73 16.71
CA ASN A 459 -25.34 -4.92 15.94
C ASN A 459 -25.31 -3.96 14.75
N LEU A 460 -25.37 -4.50 13.54
CA LEU A 460 -25.30 -3.74 12.30
C LEU A 460 -26.39 -4.18 11.34
N THR A 461 -27.25 -3.25 10.96
CA THR A 461 -28.25 -3.42 9.90
C THR A 461 -27.95 -2.45 8.78
N ILE A 462 -27.94 -2.94 7.54
CA ILE A 462 -27.74 -2.11 6.36
C ILE A 462 -28.85 -2.40 5.37
N GLU A 463 -29.54 -1.35 4.96
CA GLU A 463 -30.55 -1.37 3.92
C GLU A 463 -29.91 -0.94 2.60
N ILE A 464 -29.90 -1.83 1.62
CA ILE A 464 -29.33 -1.61 0.29
C ILE A 464 -30.44 -1.06 -0.62
N LEU A 465 -30.36 0.23 -0.96
CA LEU A 465 -31.46 0.94 -1.62
C LEU A 465 -31.27 0.97 -3.13
N ALA A 466 -30.26 1.70 -3.60
CA ALA A 466 -30.03 1.89 -5.04
C ALA A 466 -28.55 2.18 -5.31
N ALA A 467 -28.09 1.87 -6.51
CA ALA A 467 -26.79 2.30 -7.01
C ALA A 467 -26.92 3.10 -8.30
N GLN A 468 -26.01 4.03 -8.53
CA GLN A 468 -25.90 4.78 -9.77
C GLN A 468 -24.47 4.77 -10.29
N ASP A 469 -24.32 4.99 -11.61
CA ASP A 469 -23.02 5.09 -12.30
C ASP A 469 -22.06 3.94 -11.96
N VAL A 470 -22.58 2.74 -11.72
CA VAL A 470 -21.76 1.57 -11.35
C VAL A 470 -20.80 1.26 -12.49
N PRO A 471 -19.47 1.25 -12.25
CA PRO A 471 -18.48 0.84 -13.25
C PRO A 471 -18.76 -0.57 -13.77
N LEU A 472 -18.44 -0.82 -15.03
CA LEU A 472 -18.43 -2.18 -15.56
C LEU A 472 -17.18 -2.94 -15.09
N PRO A 473 -17.21 -4.28 -15.06
CA PRO A 473 -16.01 -5.08 -14.86
C PRO A 473 -14.88 -4.75 -15.85
N LEU A 474 -13.65 -5.08 -15.48
CA LEU A 474 -12.48 -4.77 -16.31
C LEU A 474 -12.53 -5.49 -17.65
N GLY A 475 -12.58 -4.71 -18.73
CA GLY A 475 -12.65 -5.22 -20.11
C GLY A 475 -14.05 -5.17 -20.71
N ASP A 476 -15.08 -4.97 -19.88
CA ASP A 476 -16.45 -4.87 -20.33
C ASP A 476 -16.80 -3.48 -20.83
N THR A 477 -17.64 -3.44 -21.85
CA THR A 477 -18.04 -2.21 -22.56
C THR A 477 -19.55 -2.09 -22.78
N ARG A 478 -20.32 -3.13 -22.43
CA ARG A 478 -21.75 -3.22 -22.74
C ARG A 478 -22.59 -3.33 -21.46
N PRO A 479 -23.27 -2.25 -21.04
CA PRO A 479 -24.18 -2.28 -19.89
C PRO A 479 -25.32 -3.29 -19.99
N ASP A 480 -25.76 -3.64 -21.21
CA ASP A 480 -26.86 -4.59 -21.41
C ASP A 480 -26.55 -6.02 -20.96
N GLY A 481 -25.25 -6.37 -20.88
CA GLY A 481 -24.78 -7.67 -20.41
C GLY A 481 -24.46 -7.69 -18.90
N PHE A 482 -24.52 -6.53 -18.24
CA PHE A 482 -24.13 -6.37 -16.86
C PHE A 482 -25.29 -6.70 -15.91
N HIS A 483 -25.08 -7.71 -15.07
CA HIS A 483 -26.04 -8.23 -14.11
C HIS A 483 -25.50 -8.07 -12.68
N PRO A 484 -25.48 -6.85 -12.13
CA PRO A 484 -24.86 -6.60 -10.83
C PRO A 484 -25.64 -7.16 -9.66
N TYR A 485 -24.91 -7.60 -8.64
CA TYR A 485 -25.39 -7.76 -7.28
C TYR A 485 -24.42 -7.11 -6.28
N VAL A 486 -24.94 -6.73 -5.11
CA VAL A 486 -24.13 -6.22 -3.99
C VAL A 486 -23.78 -7.38 -3.06
N LYS A 487 -22.50 -7.50 -2.73
CA LYS A 487 -21.99 -8.36 -1.67
C LYS A 487 -21.47 -7.49 -0.53
N VAL A 488 -21.94 -7.77 0.68
CA VAL A 488 -21.47 -7.11 1.90
C VAL A 488 -20.72 -8.13 2.75
N GLU A 489 -19.51 -7.79 3.14
CA GLU A 489 -18.65 -8.64 3.96
C GLU A 489 -18.15 -7.87 5.19
N LEU A 490 -18.31 -8.46 6.38
CA LEU A 490 -17.88 -7.90 7.65
C LEU A 490 -16.65 -8.68 8.15
N HIS A 491 -15.55 -7.96 8.34
CA HIS A 491 -14.25 -8.47 8.77
C HIS A 491 -13.99 -8.05 10.21
N VAL A 492 -14.14 -8.99 11.15
CA VAL A 492 -13.88 -8.81 12.59
C VAL A 492 -12.80 -9.76 13.09
N GLU A 493 -12.33 -9.56 14.31
CA GLU A 493 -11.35 -10.44 14.95
C GLU A 493 -11.97 -11.80 15.29
N LYS A 494 -11.39 -12.87 14.77
CA LYS A 494 -11.87 -14.22 15.07
C LYS A 494 -11.48 -14.64 16.50
N PRO A 495 -12.28 -15.47 17.19
CA PRO A 495 -11.92 -16.00 18.51
C PRO A 495 -10.53 -16.67 18.53
N ALA A 496 -10.18 -17.45 17.51
CA ALA A 496 -8.88 -18.13 17.40
C ALA A 496 -7.71 -17.13 17.33
N GLU A 497 -7.92 -15.95 16.75
CA GLU A 497 -6.91 -14.90 16.70
C GLU A 497 -6.63 -14.28 18.06
N ARG A 498 -7.56 -14.36 19.02
CA ARG A 498 -7.43 -13.83 20.39
C ARG A 498 -6.78 -14.81 21.34
N THR A 499 -7.13 -16.09 21.23
CA THR A 499 -6.75 -17.13 22.19
C THR A 499 -5.37 -17.73 21.91
N GLY A 500 -4.64 -17.25 20.89
CA GLY A 500 -3.36 -17.82 20.46
C GLY A 500 -3.50 -19.18 19.78
N ALA A 501 -4.73 -19.60 19.45
CA ALA A 501 -4.97 -20.82 18.71
C ALA A 501 -4.38 -20.73 17.29
N PRO A 502 -4.08 -21.87 16.65
CA PRO A 502 -3.68 -21.86 15.24
C PRO A 502 -4.71 -21.15 14.38
N ILE A 503 -4.27 -20.11 13.66
CA ILE A 503 -5.14 -19.35 12.76
C ILE A 503 -5.36 -20.17 11.49
N GLU A 504 -6.61 -20.54 11.25
CA GLU A 504 -7.00 -21.36 10.09
C GLU A 504 -6.52 -20.72 8.77
N GLY A 505 -5.91 -21.54 7.89
CA GLY A 505 -5.35 -21.05 6.63
C GLY A 505 -4.06 -20.22 6.77
N GLY A 506 -3.52 -20.04 7.98
CA GLY A 506 -2.22 -19.42 8.21
C GLY A 506 -2.14 -17.93 7.85
N GLY A 507 -3.22 -17.18 8.05
CA GLY A 507 -3.29 -15.74 7.71
C GLY A 507 -3.54 -15.46 6.23
N ARG A 508 -3.94 -16.48 5.45
CA ARG A 508 -4.43 -16.28 4.08
C ARG A 508 -5.75 -15.51 4.10
N SER A 509 -5.88 -14.57 3.15
CA SER A 509 -7.15 -13.94 2.81
C SER A 509 -8.21 -15.01 2.53
N LYS A 510 -9.34 -14.86 3.22
CA LYS A 510 -10.58 -15.61 3.02
C LYS A 510 -11.69 -14.56 3.10
N GLU A 511 -12.69 -14.69 2.24
CA GLU A 511 -13.89 -13.86 2.30
C GLU A 511 -14.39 -13.71 3.74
N GLY A 512 -14.90 -12.53 4.10
CA GLY A 512 -15.38 -12.23 5.45
C GLY A 512 -16.28 -13.34 6.00
N GLU A 513 -16.10 -13.67 7.28
CA GLU A 513 -16.87 -14.72 7.98
C GLU A 513 -18.37 -14.43 7.92
N TYR A 514 -18.71 -13.16 8.11
CA TYR A 514 -20.05 -12.64 7.99
C TYR A 514 -20.22 -12.01 6.62
N LYS A 515 -21.12 -12.57 5.82
CA LYS A 515 -21.35 -12.11 4.45
C LYS A 515 -22.80 -12.22 4.04
N TRP A 516 -23.19 -11.35 3.11
CA TRP A 516 -24.52 -11.30 2.53
C TRP A 516 -24.43 -10.91 1.05
N LYS A 517 -25.34 -11.43 0.22
CA LYS A 517 -25.45 -11.15 -1.22
C LYS A 517 -26.90 -10.73 -1.51
N SER A 518 -27.06 -9.63 -2.25
CA SER A 518 -28.36 -9.15 -2.75
C SER A 518 -28.87 -10.01 -3.90
N ARG A 519 -30.09 -9.73 -4.34
CA ARG A 519 -30.55 -10.19 -5.64
C ARG A 519 -29.71 -9.57 -6.76
N THR A 520 -29.60 -10.33 -7.83
CA THR A 520 -29.01 -9.88 -9.09
C THR A 520 -30.01 -9.00 -9.83
N MET A 521 -29.54 -7.84 -10.27
CA MET A 521 -30.29 -6.86 -11.06
C MET A 521 -29.61 -6.65 -12.41
N LYS A 522 -30.05 -5.67 -13.21
CA LYS A 522 -29.50 -5.41 -14.55
C LYS A 522 -29.15 -3.93 -14.72
N GLY A 523 -28.02 -3.67 -15.39
CA GLY A 523 -27.59 -2.33 -15.78
C GLY A 523 -26.75 -1.61 -14.71
N THR A 524 -26.37 -0.36 -14.99
CA THR A 524 -25.44 0.43 -14.14
C THR A 524 -26.15 1.40 -13.19
N GLU A 525 -27.46 1.59 -13.37
CA GLU A 525 -28.35 2.24 -12.43
C GLU A 525 -29.32 1.18 -11.89
N VAL A 526 -29.24 0.89 -10.61
CA VAL A 526 -29.82 -0.31 -10.02
C VAL A 526 -30.71 0.05 -8.85
N ASP A 527 -31.92 -0.48 -8.84
CA ASP A 527 -32.82 -0.50 -7.70
C ASP A 527 -32.68 -1.85 -6.97
N PHE A 528 -32.20 -1.84 -5.72
CA PHE A 528 -32.05 -3.04 -4.89
C PHE A 528 -33.25 -3.26 -3.96
N GLY A 529 -34.30 -2.44 -4.05
CA GLY A 529 -35.57 -2.68 -3.36
C GLY A 529 -35.52 -2.54 -1.84
N GLY A 530 -34.45 -1.98 -1.26
CA GLY A 530 -34.29 -1.86 0.19
C GLY A 530 -34.01 -3.20 0.88
N GLU A 531 -33.32 -4.13 0.22
CA GLU A 531 -32.92 -5.39 0.85
C GLU A 531 -32.06 -5.13 2.09
N LYS A 532 -32.36 -5.82 3.19
CA LYS A 532 -31.67 -5.63 4.47
C LYS A 532 -30.67 -6.76 4.73
N VAL A 533 -29.45 -6.38 5.09
CA VAL A 533 -28.45 -7.25 5.71
C VAL A 533 -28.42 -6.96 7.21
N GLU A 534 -28.44 -8.03 8.01
CA GLU A 534 -28.39 -7.94 9.47
C GLU A 534 -27.23 -8.78 10.01
N PHE A 535 -26.30 -8.14 10.71
CA PHE A 535 -25.26 -8.76 11.51
C PHE A 535 -25.56 -8.48 12.98
N LYS A 536 -26.22 -9.44 13.64
CA LYS A 536 -26.71 -9.32 15.03
C LYS A 536 -25.74 -9.95 16.01
N GLU A 537 -25.54 -9.26 17.14
CA GLU A 537 -24.80 -9.75 18.31
C GLU A 537 -23.39 -10.26 17.98
N ILE A 538 -22.66 -9.58 17.08
CA ILE A 538 -21.30 -9.98 16.70
C ILE A 538 -20.33 -9.63 17.83
N PRO A 539 -19.74 -10.61 18.53
CA PRO A 539 -18.90 -10.35 19.69
C PRO A 539 -17.46 -10.04 19.27
N GLY A 540 -16.66 -9.51 20.19
CA GLY A 540 -15.22 -9.42 19.98
C GLY A 540 -14.80 -8.29 19.04
N VAL A 541 -15.61 -7.24 18.88
CA VAL A 541 -15.35 -6.17 17.91
C VAL A 541 -14.47 -5.09 18.52
N VAL A 542 -13.34 -4.82 17.85
CA VAL A 542 -12.54 -3.61 17.99
C VAL A 542 -12.73 -2.82 16.71
N GLU A 543 -13.43 -1.69 16.79
CA GLU A 543 -13.92 -0.97 15.61
C GLU A 543 -12.78 -0.47 14.72
N GLU A 544 -11.68 0.00 15.32
CA GLU A 544 -10.49 0.48 14.61
C GLU A 544 -9.69 -0.64 13.91
N LEU A 545 -10.01 -1.92 14.16
CA LEU A 545 -9.37 -3.10 13.57
C LEU A 545 -10.38 -4.02 12.87
N SER A 546 -11.57 -3.50 12.60
CA SER A 546 -12.66 -4.19 11.94
C SER A 546 -13.14 -3.40 10.73
N PHE A 547 -13.60 -4.09 9.70
CA PHE A 547 -13.90 -3.48 8.40
C PHE A 547 -15.22 -4.00 7.84
N ILE A 548 -15.92 -3.14 7.12
CA ILE A 548 -17.00 -3.54 6.24
C ILE A 548 -16.61 -3.31 4.80
N ARG A 549 -16.89 -4.29 3.95
CA ARG A 549 -16.54 -4.26 2.54
C ARG A 549 -17.81 -4.42 1.70
N PHE A 550 -18.02 -3.46 0.81
CA PHE A 550 -19.06 -3.49 -0.21
C PHE A 550 -18.40 -3.88 -1.52
N LYS A 551 -18.96 -4.86 -2.22
CA LYS A 551 -18.54 -5.23 -3.57
C LYS A 551 -19.75 -5.25 -4.47
N ILE A 552 -19.61 -4.73 -5.67
CA ILE A 552 -20.56 -4.96 -6.76
C ILE A 552 -19.86 -5.90 -7.75
N GLN A 553 -20.50 -7.02 -8.04
CA GLN A 553 -20.00 -8.05 -8.94
C GLN A 553 -21.02 -8.35 -10.02
N ASP A 554 -20.54 -8.74 -11.19
CA ASP A 554 -21.37 -9.22 -12.29
C ASP A 554 -21.66 -10.71 -12.12
N ASP A 555 -22.94 -11.09 -12.19
CA ASP A 555 -23.42 -12.47 -12.04
C ASP A 555 -23.24 -13.22 -13.36
N GLU A 556 -22.10 -13.90 -13.49
CA GLU A 556 -21.73 -14.60 -14.72
C GLU A 556 -21.65 -16.13 -14.54
N ILE A 557 -21.69 -16.86 -15.66
CA ILE A 557 -21.46 -18.30 -15.62
C ILE A 557 -19.99 -18.56 -15.27
N GLY A 558 -19.75 -18.95 -14.03
CA GLY A 558 -18.44 -19.37 -13.55
C GLY A 558 -17.97 -18.53 -12.37
N LYS A 559 -17.08 -17.57 -12.63
CA LYS A 559 -16.51 -16.70 -11.60
C LYS A 559 -16.98 -15.28 -11.82
N ASP A 560 -17.77 -14.79 -10.89
CA ASP A 560 -18.29 -13.42 -10.89
C ASP A 560 -17.17 -12.38 -10.91
N ASP A 561 -17.19 -11.52 -11.92
CA ASP A 561 -16.20 -10.47 -12.07
C ASP A 561 -16.51 -9.28 -11.17
N LEU A 562 -15.45 -8.68 -10.63
CA LEU A 562 -15.57 -7.50 -9.80
C LEU A 562 -15.82 -6.30 -10.70
N ALA A 563 -16.86 -5.52 -10.39
CA ALA A 563 -17.18 -4.28 -11.08
C ALA A 563 -16.70 -3.08 -10.26
N ALA A 564 -17.07 -3.05 -8.98
CA ALA A 564 -16.77 -1.94 -8.08
C ALA A 564 -16.71 -2.39 -6.61
N TRP A 565 -16.10 -1.59 -5.75
CA TRP A 565 -16.00 -1.91 -4.33
C TRP A 565 -15.72 -0.69 -3.45
N ALA A 566 -15.95 -0.85 -2.14
CA ALA A 566 -15.52 0.07 -1.11
C ALA A 566 -15.17 -0.72 0.16
N CYS A 567 -14.22 -0.23 0.96
CA CYS A 567 -13.87 -0.81 2.24
C CYS A 567 -13.79 0.29 3.30
N ILE A 568 -14.50 0.13 4.40
CA ILE A 568 -14.65 1.16 5.45
C ILE A 568 -14.30 0.54 6.80
N ARG A 569 -13.44 1.21 7.56
CA ARG A 569 -13.14 0.83 8.95
C ARG A 569 -14.33 1.13 9.85
N LEU A 570 -14.70 0.22 10.74
CA LEU A 570 -15.98 0.31 11.45
C LEU A 570 -16.08 1.56 12.31
N ASP A 571 -15.00 2.02 12.93
CA ASP A 571 -14.97 3.27 13.71
C ASP A 571 -15.31 4.51 12.87
N ARG A 572 -15.16 4.42 11.55
CA ARG A 572 -15.50 5.46 10.58
C ARG A 572 -16.83 5.22 9.86
N LEU A 573 -17.49 4.08 10.09
CA LEU A 573 -18.77 3.76 9.47
C LEU A 573 -19.89 4.59 10.11
N ARG A 574 -20.46 5.52 9.34
CA ARG A 574 -21.52 6.41 9.82
C ARG A 574 -22.90 5.80 9.65
N ALA A 575 -23.77 6.03 10.65
CA ALA A 575 -25.18 5.66 10.61
C ALA A 575 -26.04 6.67 9.81
N GLY A 576 -27.29 6.26 9.54
CA GLY A 576 -28.28 6.98 8.75
C GLY A 576 -28.21 6.65 7.26
N TYR A 577 -28.93 7.41 6.44
CA TYR A 577 -28.87 7.29 4.98
C TYR A 577 -27.59 7.95 4.45
N ARG A 578 -26.81 7.18 3.68
CA ARG A 578 -25.45 7.54 3.25
C ARG A 578 -25.17 7.05 1.83
N PHE A 579 -24.21 7.70 1.17
CA PHE A 579 -23.61 7.17 -0.05
C PHE A 579 -22.30 6.47 0.26
N VAL A 580 -22.18 5.23 -0.23
CA VAL A 580 -20.91 4.52 -0.38
C VAL A 580 -20.35 4.89 -1.75
N HIS A 581 -19.31 5.72 -1.78
CA HIS A 581 -18.58 6.03 -3.01
C HIS A 581 -17.70 4.83 -3.38
N LEU A 582 -17.81 4.38 -4.63
CA LEU A 582 -17.20 3.16 -5.09
C LEU A 582 -15.90 3.43 -5.85
N LEU A 583 -14.90 2.61 -5.59
CA LEU A 583 -13.76 2.45 -6.46
C LEU A 583 -14.10 1.41 -7.54
N ASP A 584 -13.50 1.53 -8.72
CA ASP A 584 -13.61 0.51 -9.76
C ASP A 584 -12.78 -0.74 -9.41
N ALA A 585 -12.86 -1.77 -10.25
CA ALA A 585 -12.11 -3.01 -10.05
C ALA A 585 -10.57 -2.87 -10.17
N ALA A 586 -10.07 -1.78 -10.74
CA ALA A 586 -8.65 -1.39 -10.72
C ALA A 586 -8.33 -0.46 -9.53
N GLY A 587 -9.28 -0.28 -8.63
CA GLY A 587 -9.22 0.56 -7.43
C GLY A 587 -8.93 2.03 -7.71
N ALA A 588 -9.36 2.53 -8.86
CA ALA A 588 -9.41 3.95 -9.16
C ALA A 588 -10.74 4.56 -8.70
N GLU A 589 -10.74 5.86 -8.41
CA GLU A 589 -11.95 6.60 -8.10
C GLU A 589 -12.94 6.53 -9.27
N SER A 590 -14.20 6.23 -8.95
CA SER A 590 -15.27 6.16 -9.93
C SER A 590 -16.39 7.12 -9.57
N ARG A 591 -17.31 7.35 -10.53
CA ARG A 591 -18.56 8.08 -10.27
C ARG A 591 -19.61 7.20 -9.58
N GLY A 592 -19.35 5.89 -9.47
CA GLY A 592 -20.27 4.93 -8.91
C GLY A 592 -20.55 5.19 -7.44
N ALA A 593 -21.82 5.18 -7.07
CA ALA A 593 -22.25 5.36 -5.69
C ALA A 593 -23.40 4.40 -5.35
N LEU A 594 -23.35 3.84 -4.14
CA LEU A 594 -24.40 3.00 -3.57
C LEU A 594 -25.07 3.76 -2.41
N LEU A 595 -26.37 4.02 -2.54
CA LEU A 595 -27.21 4.58 -1.48
C LEU A 595 -27.60 3.46 -0.50
N VAL A 596 -27.31 3.68 0.78
CA VAL A 596 -27.61 2.74 1.86
C VAL A 596 -28.23 3.43 3.07
N GLY A 597 -29.05 2.70 3.83
CA GLY A 597 -29.46 3.08 5.19
C GLY A 597 -28.69 2.25 6.22
N ILE A 598 -28.01 2.87 7.19
CA ILE A 598 -27.19 2.16 8.18
C ILE A 598 -27.71 2.40 9.59
N GLU A 599 -27.98 1.30 10.30
CA GLU A 599 -28.20 1.29 11.75
C GLU A 599 -27.05 0.51 12.40
N LYS A 600 -26.31 1.18 13.29
CA LYS A 600 -25.14 0.61 13.95
C LYS A 600 -25.21 0.88 15.44
N SER A 601 -25.10 -0.17 16.23
CA SER A 601 -24.98 -0.11 17.68
C SER A 601 -23.80 -0.97 18.12
N VAL A 602 -22.97 -0.42 19.00
CA VAL A 602 -21.80 -1.11 19.55
C VAL A 602 -21.83 -0.94 21.06
N VAL A 603 -22.03 -2.05 21.78
CA VAL A 603 -22.25 -2.10 23.23
C VAL A 603 -21.12 -2.79 23.97
#